data_AF-A0AAN7US57-F1
#
_entry.id   AF-A0AAN7US57-F1
#
_cell.length_a   1.000
_cell.length_b   1.000
_cell.length_c   1.000
_cell.angle_alpha   90.00
_cell.angle_beta   90.00
_cell.angle_gamma   90.00
#
_symmetry.space_group_name_H-M   'P 1'
#
loop_
_entity.id
_entity.type
_entity.pdbx_description
1 polymer ?
#
loop_
_entity_poly.entity_id
_entity_poly.type
_entity_poly.pdbx_seq_one_letter_code
_entity_poly.pdbx_strand_id
1 'polypeptide(L)'
;MVFKGFNSSLTLIYILLLMFSVCIVGDVVYGAEEPVPADQPCLKCKCEPPGVQCETTRCIKKPGCKAIHKPNECCPEYQCECEHRGRMYANGERIETPAGGECKVCYCRGGELQCGEVSCYIRTDCEGRTVPGQCCPKYDHCPPRDVQKITIQEIIPEIKEIPITGPPKREINLLTHGQVLDGKVIDKLKDDISDTETESSEISEIYHHPPPILKIGDQLLVLKKGELIPKKDISTTATSNHRNWS
;
A
#
# COMPACT_ATOMS: atom_id res chain seq x y z
N MET A 1 -60.55 50.77 -24.91
CA MET A 1 -59.98 49.93 -23.83
C MET A 1 -58.51 50.29 -23.72
N VAL A 2 -58.12 50.83 -22.57
CA VAL A 2 -56.75 51.29 -22.30
C VAL A 2 -55.86 50.07 -22.09
N PHE A 3 -54.82 49.91 -22.90
CA PHE A 3 -53.72 48.99 -22.59
C PHE A 3 -53.07 49.49 -21.29
N LYS A 4 -53.41 48.87 -20.15
CA LYS A 4 -52.75 49.13 -18.87
C LYS A 4 -51.27 48.77 -19.05
N GLY A 5 -50.42 49.79 -18.97
CA GLY A 5 -48.97 49.65 -19.05
C GLY A 5 -48.50 48.59 -18.07
N PHE A 6 -47.88 47.52 -18.59
CA PHE A 6 -47.05 46.64 -17.79
C PHE A 6 -45.95 47.49 -17.18
N ASN A 7 -45.95 47.64 -15.86
CA ASN A 7 -44.90 48.35 -15.14
C ASN A 7 -43.59 47.58 -15.37
N SER A 8 -42.74 48.08 -16.27
CA SER A 8 -41.46 47.46 -16.65
C SER A 8 -40.61 47.07 -15.41
N SER A 9 -40.68 47.87 -14.35
CA SER A 9 -40.03 47.62 -13.05
C SER A 9 -40.55 46.36 -12.32
N LEU A 10 -41.87 46.12 -12.32
CA LEU A 10 -42.47 44.94 -11.69
C LEU A 10 -42.12 43.64 -12.43
N THR A 11 -42.04 43.69 -13.76
CA THR A 11 -41.55 42.57 -14.58
C THR A 11 -40.08 42.24 -14.31
N LEU A 12 -39.22 43.26 -14.17
CA LEU A 12 -37.81 43.07 -13.81
C LEU A 12 -37.64 42.42 -12.43
N ILE A 13 -38.41 42.87 -11.43
CA ILE A 13 -38.40 42.29 -10.08
C ILE A 13 -38.85 40.82 -10.10
N TYR A 14 -39.90 40.51 -10.87
CA TYR A 14 -40.41 39.14 -10.98
C TYR A 14 -39.40 38.20 -11.66
N ILE A 15 -38.72 38.68 -12.71
CA ILE A 15 -37.65 37.93 -13.39
C ILE A 15 -36.46 37.71 -12.46
N LEU A 16 -36.04 38.73 -11.70
CA LEU A 16 -34.98 38.60 -10.68
C LEU A 16 -35.34 37.54 -9.63
N LEU A 17 -36.56 37.57 -9.09
CA LEU A 17 -37.02 36.58 -8.11
C LEU A 17 -37.01 35.14 -8.65
N LEU A 18 -37.37 34.95 -9.93
CA LEU A 18 -37.31 33.64 -10.58
C LEU A 18 -35.88 33.12 -10.73
N MET A 19 -34.90 33.99 -10.98
CA MET A 19 -33.47 33.61 -11.04
C MET A 19 -32.91 33.17 -9.68
N PHE A 20 -33.50 33.61 -8.57
CA PHE A 20 -33.10 33.16 -7.22
C PHE A 20 -33.75 31.85 -6.79
N SER A 21 -34.68 31.30 -7.58
CA SER A 21 -35.40 30.05 -7.26
C SER A 21 -34.97 28.84 -8.08
N VAL A 22 -34.07 29.02 -9.04
CA VAL A 22 -33.57 27.97 -9.94
C VAL A 22 -32.06 28.10 -10.12
N CYS A 23 -31.43 27.04 -10.64
CA CYS A 23 -30.03 27.08 -11.07
C CYS A 23 -29.98 26.98 -12.58
N ILE A 24 -29.07 27.74 -13.20
CA ILE A 24 -28.86 27.72 -14.66
C ILE A 24 -27.44 27.24 -14.91
N VAL A 25 -27.30 26.10 -15.58
CA VAL A 25 -25.99 25.52 -15.95
C VAL A 25 -25.98 25.32 -17.47
N GLY A 26 -25.19 26.15 -18.16
CA GLY A 26 -25.25 26.25 -19.62
C GLY A 26 -26.63 26.75 -20.06
N ASP A 27 -27.30 25.98 -20.92
CA ASP A 27 -28.64 26.27 -21.46
C ASP A 27 -29.77 25.50 -20.74
N VAL A 28 -29.47 24.84 -19.62
CA VAL A 28 -30.42 23.99 -18.88
C VAL A 28 -30.75 24.63 -17.52
N VAL A 29 -32.04 24.59 -17.16
CA VAL A 29 -32.57 25.09 -15.90
C VAL A 29 -32.88 23.91 -14.98
N TYR A 30 -32.37 23.98 -13.75
CA TYR A 30 -32.56 22.98 -12.70
C TYR A 30 -33.41 23.57 -11.56
N GLY A 31 -34.35 22.78 -11.06
CA GLY A 31 -35.11 23.10 -9.85
C GLY A 31 -34.29 22.89 -8.58
N ALA A 32 -34.72 23.48 -7.46
CA ALA A 32 -34.07 23.27 -6.17
C ALA A 32 -34.00 21.76 -5.83
N GLU A 33 -32.85 21.34 -5.28
CA GLU A 33 -32.47 19.96 -4.95
C GLU A 33 -32.34 19.01 -6.16
N GLU A 34 -32.52 19.49 -7.39
CA GLU A 34 -32.36 18.67 -8.58
C GLU A 34 -30.88 18.30 -8.81
N PRO A 35 -30.55 17.03 -9.14
CA PRO A 35 -29.18 16.63 -9.44
C PRO A 35 -28.71 17.27 -10.75
N VAL A 36 -27.54 17.90 -10.67
CA VAL A 36 -26.89 18.52 -11.82
C VAL A 36 -25.79 17.58 -12.34
N PRO A 37 -25.74 17.30 -13.66
CA PRO A 37 -24.69 16.48 -14.24
C PRO A 37 -23.30 17.06 -13.96
N ALA A 38 -22.36 16.20 -13.56
CA ALA A 38 -20.99 16.57 -13.31
C ALA A 38 -20.03 15.86 -14.26
N ASP A 39 -18.97 16.54 -14.67
CA ASP A 39 -17.97 16.00 -15.60
C ASP A 39 -17.11 14.87 -14.98
N GLN A 40 -17.03 14.85 -13.65
CA GLN A 40 -16.24 13.86 -12.89
C GLN A 40 -17.17 12.91 -12.12
N PRO A 41 -16.91 11.58 -12.16
CA PRO A 41 -17.79 10.60 -11.53
C PRO A 41 -17.85 10.71 -10.01
N CYS A 42 -16.83 11.32 -9.39
CA CYS A 42 -16.79 11.55 -7.95
C CYS A 42 -17.44 12.85 -7.49
N LEU A 43 -17.84 13.72 -8.41
CA LEU A 43 -18.48 14.98 -8.07
C LEU A 43 -19.99 14.80 -8.16
N LYS A 44 -20.69 15.06 -7.06
CA LYS A 44 -22.15 15.03 -7.01
C LYS A 44 -22.64 16.45 -6.79
N CYS A 45 -23.35 16.98 -7.77
CA CYS A 45 -23.86 18.34 -7.72
C CYS A 45 -25.38 18.32 -7.60
N LYS A 46 -25.92 19.27 -6.85
CA LYS A 46 -27.34 19.56 -6.78
C LYS A 46 -27.57 21.06 -6.86
N CYS A 47 -28.73 21.44 -7.38
CA CYS A 47 -29.12 22.83 -7.42
C CYS A 47 -29.55 23.31 -6.03
N GLU A 48 -28.81 24.27 -5.46
CA GLU A 48 -29.22 25.01 -4.26
C GLU A 48 -29.28 26.49 -4.64
N PRO A 49 -30.44 26.97 -5.14
CA PRO A 49 -30.58 28.32 -5.65
C PRO A 49 -30.05 29.37 -4.65
N PRO A 50 -29.29 30.38 -5.13
CA PRO A 50 -29.08 30.75 -6.54
C PRO A 50 -27.92 30.01 -7.25
N GLY A 51 -27.35 28.96 -6.66
CA GLY A 51 -26.13 28.33 -7.18
C GLY A 51 -26.19 26.80 -7.22
N VAL A 52 -25.14 26.19 -7.76
CA VAL A 52 -24.97 24.73 -7.70
C VAL A 52 -24.02 24.40 -6.55
N GLN A 53 -24.44 23.48 -5.69
CA GLN A 53 -23.58 22.94 -4.65
C GLN A 53 -23.11 21.56 -5.05
N CYS A 54 -21.80 21.35 -4.97
CA CYS A 54 -21.17 20.10 -5.33
C CYS A 54 -20.39 19.53 -4.16
N GLU A 55 -20.53 18.23 -3.96
CA GLU A 55 -19.77 17.47 -2.99
C GLU A 55 -18.87 16.44 -3.69
N THR A 56 -17.62 16.36 -3.24
CA THR A 56 -16.66 15.38 -3.73
C THR A 56 -16.72 14.12 -2.89
N THR A 57 -17.08 13.00 -3.52
CA THR A 57 -17.02 11.68 -2.92
C THR A 57 -15.56 11.25 -2.71
N ARG A 58 -15.21 10.86 -1.48
CA ARG A 58 -13.89 10.32 -1.16
C ARG A 58 -13.93 8.80 -1.11
N CYS A 59 -12.98 8.16 -1.80
CA CYS A 59 -12.88 6.71 -1.82
C CYS A 59 -12.00 6.18 -0.70
N ILE A 60 -12.41 5.06 -0.11
CA ILE A 60 -11.64 4.36 0.91
C ILE A 60 -10.50 3.61 0.21
N LYS A 61 -9.26 3.92 0.55
CA LYS A 61 -8.09 3.20 0.07
C LYS A 61 -7.93 1.88 0.82
N LYS A 62 -7.64 0.79 0.09
CA LYS A 62 -7.24 -0.49 0.68
C LYS A 62 -5.79 -0.80 0.35
N PRO A 63 -4.84 -0.54 1.28
CA PRO A 63 -3.43 -0.82 1.04
C PRO A 63 -3.20 -2.32 0.87
N GLY A 64 -2.26 -2.68 0.00
CA GLY A 64 -1.94 -4.08 -0.28
C GLY A 64 -3.01 -4.81 -1.11
N CYS A 65 -3.96 -4.10 -1.72
CA CYS A 65 -4.90 -4.64 -2.71
C CYS A 65 -4.77 -3.91 -4.05
N LYS A 66 -5.04 -4.61 -5.15
CA LYS A 66 -5.03 -4.03 -6.48
C LYS A 66 -6.32 -3.26 -6.73
N ALA A 67 -6.20 -2.00 -7.12
CA ALA A 67 -7.33 -1.16 -7.48
C ALA A 67 -7.74 -1.40 -8.94
N ILE A 68 -9.04 -1.63 -9.16
CA ILE A 68 -9.65 -1.86 -10.47
C ILE A 68 -10.62 -0.70 -10.72
N HIS A 69 -10.28 0.15 -11.69
CA HIS A 69 -11.11 1.28 -12.07
C HIS A 69 -12.09 0.89 -13.18
N LYS A 70 -13.39 1.14 -12.95
CA LYS A 70 -14.43 0.96 -13.95
C LYS A 70 -14.81 2.30 -14.59
N PRO A 71 -15.18 2.32 -15.87
CA PRO A 71 -15.69 3.53 -16.52
C PRO A 71 -16.93 4.05 -15.79
N ASN A 72 -17.01 5.38 -15.63
CA ASN A 72 -18.14 6.09 -14.99
C ASN A 72 -18.40 5.75 -13.51
N GLU A 73 -17.50 5.02 -12.84
CA GLU A 73 -17.56 4.82 -11.39
C GLU A 73 -16.56 5.74 -10.69
N CYS A 74 -16.99 6.32 -9.55
CA CYS A 74 -16.11 7.17 -8.76
C CYS A 74 -14.98 6.35 -8.10
N CYS A 75 -15.34 5.28 -7.40
CA CYS A 75 -14.41 4.54 -6.57
C CYS A 75 -13.97 3.24 -7.23
N PRO A 76 -12.69 2.85 -7.09
CA PRO A 76 -12.22 1.59 -7.60
C PRO A 76 -12.77 0.43 -6.77
N GLU A 77 -12.88 -0.72 -7.42
CA GLU A 77 -13.00 -2.00 -6.73
C GLU A 77 -11.62 -2.48 -6.31
N TYR A 78 -11.54 -3.22 -5.20
CA TYR A 78 -10.26 -3.72 -4.68
C TYR A 78 -10.22 -5.24 -4.75
N GLN A 79 -9.26 -5.77 -5.50
CA GLN A 79 -8.94 -7.19 -5.53
C GLN A 79 -7.79 -7.47 -4.56
N CYS A 80 -8.11 -8.20 -3.49
CA CYS A 80 -7.15 -8.55 -2.44
C CYS A 80 -6.76 -10.03 -2.48
N GLU A 81 -7.69 -10.89 -2.89
CA GLU A 81 -7.55 -12.34 -2.92
C GLU A 81 -6.97 -12.82 -4.24
N CYS A 82 -6.19 -13.90 -4.17
CA CYS A 82 -5.56 -14.52 -5.33
C CYS A 82 -6.24 -15.85 -5.65
N GLU A 83 -6.47 -16.10 -6.93
CA GLU A 83 -6.88 -17.41 -7.40
C GLU A 83 -5.65 -18.22 -7.83
N HIS A 84 -5.47 -19.41 -7.25
CA HIS A 84 -4.44 -20.35 -7.69
C HIS A 84 -5.00 -21.77 -7.74
N ARG A 85 -4.95 -22.39 -8.93
CA ARG A 85 -5.41 -23.77 -9.17
C ARG A 85 -6.83 -24.04 -8.67
N GLY A 86 -7.74 -23.07 -8.88
CA GLY A 86 -9.14 -23.16 -8.47
C GLY A 86 -9.39 -22.98 -6.97
N ARG A 87 -8.39 -22.57 -6.19
CA ARG A 87 -8.52 -22.19 -4.78
C ARG A 87 -8.27 -20.69 -4.62
N MET A 88 -9.05 -20.06 -3.74
CA MET A 88 -8.86 -18.67 -3.35
C MET A 88 -7.96 -18.59 -2.12
N TYR A 89 -7.03 -17.63 -2.16
CA TYR A 89 -6.07 -17.36 -1.10
C TYR A 89 -6.24 -15.92 -0.62
N ALA A 90 -6.30 -15.73 0.70
CA ALA A 90 -6.38 -14.41 1.30
C ALA A 90 -5.06 -13.65 1.13
N ASN A 91 -5.12 -12.32 1.21
CA ASN A 91 -3.92 -11.49 1.12
C ASN A 91 -2.94 -11.84 2.27
N GLY A 92 -1.68 -12.11 1.93
CA GLY A 92 -0.64 -12.58 2.84
C GLY A 92 -0.60 -14.09 3.04
N GLU A 93 -1.57 -14.85 2.52
CA GLU A 93 -1.61 -16.29 2.67
C GLU A 93 -0.52 -16.98 1.83
N ARG A 94 0.11 -18.01 2.42
CA ARG A 94 1.10 -18.84 1.74
C ARG A 94 0.39 -19.85 0.84
N ILE A 95 0.84 -19.94 -0.40
CA ILE A 95 0.31 -20.92 -1.34
C ILE A 95 0.87 -22.31 -1.01
N GLU A 96 -0.02 -23.30 -0.93
CA GLU A 96 0.36 -24.70 -0.76
C GLU A 96 1.03 -25.22 -2.03
N THR A 97 2.36 -25.38 -2.00
CA THR A 97 3.11 -26.06 -3.06
C THR A 97 3.21 -27.56 -2.77
N PRO A 98 3.11 -28.43 -3.79
CA PRO A 98 3.31 -29.86 -3.62
C PRO A 98 4.69 -30.18 -3.01
N ALA A 99 4.74 -31.19 -2.15
CA ALA A 99 5.99 -31.69 -1.59
C ALA A 99 6.91 -32.18 -2.72
N GLY A 100 8.15 -31.68 -2.77
CA GLY A 100 9.13 -32.02 -3.81
C GLY A 100 9.03 -31.20 -5.09
N GLY A 101 8.20 -30.15 -5.13
CA GLY A 101 8.25 -29.13 -6.19
C GLY A 101 9.49 -28.23 -6.08
N GLU A 102 9.71 -27.43 -7.11
CA GLU A 102 10.76 -26.40 -7.18
C GLU A 102 10.85 -25.61 -5.86
N CYS A 103 12.07 -25.33 -5.37
CA CYS A 103 12.32 -24.52 -4.16
C CYS A 103 11.78 -23.12 -4.32
N LYS A 104 10.46 -22.97 -4.18
CA LYS A 104 9.72 -21.73 -4.35
C LYS A 104 8.71 -21.60 -3.22
N VAL A 105 8.63 -20.40 -2.69
CA VAL A 105 7.59 -20.02 -1.75
C VAL A 105 6.80 -18.88 -2.37
N CYS A 106 5.50 -19.09 -2.49
CA CYS A 106 4.59 -18.11 -3.04
C CYS A 106 3.65 -17.60 -1.94
N TYR A 107 3.35 -16.31 -2.00
CA TYR A 107 2.35 -15.66 -1.18
C TYR A 107 1.36 -14.93 -2.07
N CYS A 108 0.09 -14.90 -1.66
CA CYS A 108 -0.86 -13.98 -2.25
C CYS A 108 -0.55 -12.55 -1.77
N ARG A 109 -0.35 -11.61 -2.69
CA ARG A 109 -0.15 -10.19 -2.39
C ARG A 109 -0.95 -9.33 -3.34
N GLY A 110 -2.02 -8.72 -2.81
CA GLY A 110 -2.85 -7.77 -3.54
C GLY A 110 -3.47 -8.30 -4.82
N GLY A 111 -4.01 -9.51 -4.76
CA GLY A 111 -4.64 -10.17 -5.90
C GLY A 111 -3.66 -10.84 -6.88
N GLU A 112 -2.36 -10.80 -6.61
CA GLU A 112 -1.34 -11.44 -7.44
C GLU A 112 -0.45 -12.38 -6.63
N LEU A 113 0.01 -13.46 -7.27
CA LEU A 113 0.94 -14.40 -6.65
C LEU A 113 2.37 -13.88 -6.74
N GLN A 114 3.01 -13.73 -5.59
CA GLN A 114 4.40 -13.31 -5.48
C GLN A 114 5.24 -14.49 -4.99
N CYS A 115 6.07 -15.03 -5.89
CA CYS A 115 6.91 -16.21 -5.63
C CYS A 115 8.38 -15.83 -5.55
N GLY A 116 9.08 -16.35 -4.55
CA GLY A 116 10.54 -16.25 -4.42
C GLY A 116 11.18 -17.63 -4.41
N GLU A 117 12.39 -17.74 -4.96
CA GLU A 117 13.20 -18.95 -4.89
C GLU A 117 13.87 -19.09 -3.52
N VAL A 118 13.88 -20.31 -2.98
CA VAL A 118 14.58 -20.65 -1.75
C VAL A 118 16.02 -21.00 -2.10
N SER A 119 16.95 -20.13 -1.68
CA SER A 119 18.38 -20.42 -1.77
C SER A 119 18.81 -21.33 -0.63
N CYS A 120 19.22 -22.55 -0.95
CA CYS A 120 19.68 -23.52 0.02
C CYS A 120 21.19 -23.37 0.27
N TYR A 121 21.60 -23.56 1.53
CA TYR A 121 23.01 -23.71 1.87
C TYR A 121 23.53 -25.05 1.34
N ILE A 122 24.62 -25.03 0.57
CA ILE A 122 25.23 -26.24 0.00
C ILE A 122 26.67 -26.39 0.53
N ARG A 123 27.00 -27.58 1.03
CA ARG A 123 28.37 -27.96 1.43
C ARG A 123 29.07 -28.63 0.26
N THR A 124 30.37 -28.37 0.12
CA THR A 124 31.24 -29.04 -0.86
C THR A 124 32.03 -30.20 -0.24
N ASP A 125 32.12 -30.23 1.08
CA ASP A 125 32.93 -31.17 1.88
C ASP A 125 32.14 -32.39 2.38
N CYS A 126 30.83 -32.41 2.16
CA CYS A 126 29.94 -33.48 2.56
C CYS A 126 28.68 -33.46 1.71
N GLU A 127 28.13 -34.63 1.40
CA GLU A 127 26.90 -34.75 0.64
C GLU A 127 25.68 -34.40 1.50
N GLY A 128 24.73 -33.66 0.94
CA GLY A 128 23.50 -33.29 1.63
C GLY A 128 22.46 -34.42 1.60
N ARG A 129 21.75 -34.63 2.71
CA ARG A 129 20.61 -35.56 2.74
C ARG A 129 19.30 -34.84 2.43
N THR A 130 18.61 -35.28 1.38
CA THR A 130 17.27 -34.79 1.04
C THR A 130 16.24 -35.40 2.00
N VAL A 131 15.40 -34.55 2.60
CA VAL A 131 14.33 -34.97 3.51
C VAL A 131 12.98 -34.78 2.82
N PRO A 132 12.09 -35.80 2.80
CA PRO A 132 10.76 -35.66 2.22
C PRO A 132 9.99 -34.46 2.78
N GLY A 133 9.41 -33.65 1.90
CA GLY A 133 8.65 -32.45 2.28
C GLY A 133 9.50 -31.23 2.66
N GLN A 134 10.83 -31.36 2.72
CA GLN A 134 11.73 -30.21 2.86
C GLN A 134 12.41 -29.91 1.54
N CYS A 135 12.59 -28.62 1.25
CA CYS A 135 13.23 -28.23 0.01
C CYS A 135 14.76 -28.30 0.08
N CYS A 136 15.35 -27.85 1.19
CA CYS A 136 16.80 -27.80 1.33
C CYS A 136 17.36 -29.10 1.94
N PRO A 137 18.56 -29.53 1.49
CA PRO A 137 19.24 -30.68 2.07
C PRO A 137 19.70 -30.41 3.51
N LYS A 138 19.77 -31.46 4.32
CA LYS A 138 20.33 -31.42 5.67
C LYS A 138 21.75 -31.97 5.72
N TYR A 139 22.56 -31.37 6.59
CA TYR A 139 23.97 -31.73 6.82
C TYR A 139 24.24 -32.09 8.30
N ASP A 140 23.22 -32.56 9.00
CA ASP A 140 23.24 -32.98 10.40
C ASP A 140 24.16 -34.17 10.69
N HIS A 141 24.41 -35.03 9.70
CA HIS A 141 25.37 -36.14 9.77
C HIS A 141 26.80 -35.75 9.41
N CYS A 142 27.00 -34.55 8.86
CA CYS A 142 28.32 -34.14 8.42
C CYS A 142 29.14 -33.66 9.62
N PRO A 143 30.48 -33.79 9.56
CA PRO A 143 31.34 -33.28 10.62
C PRO A 143 31.09 -31.77 10.83
N PRO A 144 31.19 -31.28 12.08
CA PRO A 144 31.13 -29.85 12.37
C PRO A 144 32.16 -29.13 11.52
N ARG A 145 31.77 -27.96 10.95
CA ARG A 145 32.77 -27.07 10.36
C ARG A 145 33.49 -26.39 11.52
N ASP A 146 34.82 -26.34 11.45
CA ASP A 146 35.60 -25.46 12.30
C ASP A 146 35.23 -24.02 11.95
N VAL A 147 34.22 -23.50 12.63
CA VAL A 147 34.00 -22.07 12.69
C VAL A 147 35.24 -21.55 13.41
N GLN A 148 36.11 -20.83 12.71
CA GLN A 148 37.24 -20.16 13.33
C GLN A 148 36.69 -19.37 14.51
N LYS A 149 36.91 -19.89 15.73
CA LYS A 149 36.60 -19.18 16.95
C LYS A 149 37.60 -18.04 17.00
N ILE A 150 37.19 -16.89 16.47
CA ILE A 150 37.92 -15.64 16.69
C ILE A 150 37.97 -15.48 18.21
N THR A 151 39.12 -15.80 18.79
CA THR A 151 39.32 -15.66 20.21
C THR A 151 39.61 -14.18 20.42
N ILE A 152 38.99 -13.55 21.43
CA ILE A 152 39.20 -12.10 21.73
C ILE A 152 40.70 -11.76 21.84
N GLN A 153 41.52 -12.76 22.17
CA GLN A 153 42.97 -12.71 22.26
C GLN A 153 43.71 -12.41 20.93
N GLU A 154 43.10 -12.63 19.76
CA GLU A 154 43.70 -12.27 18.45
C GLU A 154 43.41 -10.82 18.03
N ILE A 155 42.45 -10.14 18.67
CA ILE A 155 42.05 -8.78 18.29
C ILE A 155 42.91 -7.71 19.01
N ILE A 156 43.50 -8.04 20.16
CA ILE A 156 44.34 -7.11 20.95
C ILE A 156 45.62 -7.84 21.38
N PRO A 157 46.75 -7.71 20.65
CA PRO A 157 47.98 -8.41 20.99
C PRO A 157 48.73 -7.86 22.21
N GLU A 158 48.25 -6.81 22.90
CA GLU A 158 48.94 -6.23 24.06
C GLU A 158 48.03 -5.80 25.21
N ILE A 159 47.45 -6.75 25.94
CA ILE A 159 47.10 -6.49 27.34
C ILE A 159 47.95 -7.42 28.19
N LYS A 160 49.16 -6.94 28.53
CA LYS A 160 49.94 -7.46 29.64
C LYS A 160 49.08 -7.41 30.90
N GLU A 161 49.11 -8.52 31.63
CA GLU A 161 48.44 -8.80 32.89
C GLU A 161 48.30 -7.57 33.80
N ILE A 162 47.08 -7.27 34.23
CA ILE A 162 46.84 -6.35 35.35
C ILE A 162 46.94 -7.18 36.63
N PRO A 163 47.83 -6.85 37.59
CA PRO A 163 47.96 -7.65 38.81
C PRO A 163 46.71 -7.47 39.67
N ILE A 164 46.04 -8.57 40.00
CA ILE A 164 45.03 -8.62 41.05
C ILE A 164 45.71 -8.63 42.42
N THR A 165 45.92 -7.44 43.00
CA THR A 165 46.07 -7.29 44.45
C THR A 165 44.74 -6.80 45.01
N GLY A 166 43.96 -7.67 45.66
CA GLY A 166 42.70 -7.28 46.34
C GLY A 166 42.96 -6.59 47.70
N PRO A 167 41.91 -6.33 48.51
CA PRO A 167 40.59 -5.74 48.23
C PRO A 167 40.41 -4.39 48.98
N PRO A 168 39.28 -3.68 48.81
CA PRO A 168 38.43 -3.53 49.99
C PRO A 168 36.94 -3.78 49.72
N LYS A 169 36.30 -4.36 50.74
CA LYS A 169 34.88 -4.69 50.83
C LYS A 169 34.00 -3.45 50.69
N ARG A 170 32.88 -3.58 49.99
CA ARG A 170 31.59 -3.03 50.45
C ARG A 170 30.48 -4.04 50.21
N GLU A 171 29.77 -4.31 51.29
CA GLU A 171 28.66 -5.24 51.42
C GLU A 171 27.45 -4.78 50.61
N ILE A 172 26.80 -5.70 49.93
CA ILE A 172 25.37 -5.58 49.65
C ILE A 172 24.76 -6.96 49.97
N ASN A 173 23.83 -6.94 50.91
CA ASN A 173 23.22 -8.12 51.50
C ASN A 173 22.47 -8.96 50.45
N LEU A 174 22.61 -10.28 50.61
CA LEU A 174 21.85 -11.32 49.92
C LEU A 174 20.34 -11.09 50.05
N LEU A 175 19.61 -11.47 49.00
CA LEU A 175 18.43 -12.32 49.12
C LEU A 175 18.38 -13.28 47.92
N THR A 176 18.83 -14.50 48.19
CA THR A 176 18.68 -15.70 47.37
C THR A 176 17.32 -16.36 47.64
N HIS A 177 16.51 -16.61 46.60
CA HIS A 177 15.84 -17.90 46.28
C HIS A 177 14.68 -17.75 45.28
N GLY A 178 14.51 -18.76 44.41
CA GLY A 178 13.26 -19.09 43.69
C GLY A 178 13.39 -19.01 42.16
N GLN A 179 13.84 -20.06 41.47
CA GLN A 179 13.04 -21.16 40.91
C GLN A 179 12.08 -20.76 39.77
N VAL A 180 12.33 -21.37 38.61
CA VAL A 180 11.46 -21.47 37.43
C VAL A 180 10.13 -22.13 37.83
N LEU A 181 9.00 -21.51 37.51
CA LEU A 181 7.70 -22.17 37.43
C LEU A 181 6.85 -21.61 36.29
N ASP A 182 6.35 -22.53 35.47
CA ASP A 182 5.33 -22.37 34.44
C ASP A 182 4.03 -21.76 34.97
N GLY A 183 3.32 -21.06 34.07
CA GLY A 183 1.86 -21.08 33.96
C GLY A 183 1.01 -20.53 35.11
N LYS A 184 0.27 -19.45 34.80
CA LYS A 184 -1.03 -19.07 35.38
C LYS A 184 -1.00 -18.20 36.64
N VAL A 185 -0.84 -16.88 36.44
CA VAL A 185 -1.61 -15.88 37.20
C VAL A 185 -2.11 -14.83 36.21
N ILE A 186 -3.34 -15.03 35.76
CA ILE A 186 -4.17 -13.97 35.16
C ILE A 186 -4.87 -13.27 36.33
N ASP A 187 -5.13 -11.98 36.17
CA ASP A 187 -5.89 -11.09 37.04
C ASP A 187 -5.15 -10.53 38.27
N LYS A 188 -4.51 -9.38 38.05
CA LYS A 188 -4.82 -8.10 38.74
C LYS A 188 -3.69 -7.10 38.48
N LEU A 189 -3.90 -6.22 37.50
CA LEU A 189 -3.57 -4.79 37.58
C LEU A 189 -4.09 -4.13 36.28
N LYS A 190 -5.39 -3.84 36.25
CA LYS A 190 -5.88 -2.62 35.59
C LYS A 190 -5.86 -1.57 36.68
N ASP A 191 -5.04 -0.54 36.52
CA ASP A 191 -5.49 0.85 36.52
C ASP A 191 -4.25 1.77 36.56
N ASP A 192 -4.34 2.83 35.74
CA ASP A 192 -3.56 4.07 35.75
C ASP A 192 -2.08 4.05 35.32
N ILE A 193 -1.84 4.14 34.00
CA ILE A 193 -0.90 5.14 33.45
C ILE A 193 -1.50 5.70 32.15
N SER A 194 -1.96 6.95 32.23
CA SER A 194 -2.15 7.85 31.09
C SER A 194 -0.77 8.27 30.57
N ASP A 195 -0.51 8.08 29.28
CA ASP A 195 0.43 8.92 28.55
C ASP A 195 -0.08 9.15 27.14
N THR A 196 -0.43 10.40 26.93
CA THR A 196 -0.71 11.09 25.67
C THR A 196 0.51 11.14 24.76
N GLU A 197 0.21 11.04 23.46
CA GLU A 197 0.96 11.57 22.31
C GLU A 197 2.30 10.95 21.93
N THR A 198 2.30 10.21 20.82
CA THR A 198 3.17 10.58 19.69
C THR A 198 2.48 10.20 18.37
N GLU A 199 1.97 11.21 17.68
CA GLU A 199 1.55 11.14 16.28
C GLU A 199 2.67 10.55 15.42
N SER A 200 2.45 9.36 14.88
CA SER A 200 3.31 8.80 13.83
C SER A 200 2.79 9.25 12.47
N SER A 201 3.25 10.44 12.07
CA SER A 201 3.62 10.81 10.71
C SER A 201 2.71 10.30 9.58
N GLU A 202 1.68 11.08 9.23
CA GLU A 202 1.10 11.08 7.89
C GLU A 202 2.16 11.59 6.90
N ILE A 203 2.96 10.69 6.34
CA ILE A 203 3.71 10.98 5.13
C ILE A 203 2.71 10.94 3.99
N SER A 204 2.25 12.12 3.59
CA SER A 204 1.46 12.35 2.39
C SER A 204 2.30 12.00 1.16
N GLU A 205 2.25 10.74 0.73
CA GLU A 205 2.76 10.38 -0.59
C GLU A 205 1.85 10.99 -1.66
N ILE A 206 2.37 12.01 -2.35
CA ILE A 206 1.80 12.63 -3.53
C ILE A 206 1.76 11.58 -4.64
N TYR A 207 0.66 10.83 -4.72
CA TYR A 207 0.39 9.93 -5.83
C TYR A 207 0.24 10.76 -7.11
N HIS A 208 1.22 10.61 -8.00
CA HIS A 208 1.13 11.11 -9.36
C HIS A 208 0.05 10.31 -10.08
N HIS A 209 -1.07 10.98 -10.38
CA HIS A 209 -2.11 10.46 -11.25
C HIS A 209 -1.48 10.09 -12.61
N PRO A 210 -1.86 8.98 -13.26
CA PRO A 210 -1.49 8.74 -14.65
C PRO A 210 -1.97 9.94 -15.49
N PRO A 211 -1.14 10.48 -16.40
CA PRO A 211 -1.45 11.73 -17.08
C PRO A 211 -2.75 11.59 -17.89
N PRO A 212 -3.60 12.63 -17.90
CA PRO A 212 -4.85 12.61 -18.64
C PRO A 212 -4.57 12.39 -20.13
N ILE A 213 -5.25 11.41 -20.71
CA ILE A 213 -5.19 11.12 -22.15
C ILE A 213 -6.35 11.89 -22.80
N LEU A 214 -6.02 12.89 -23.61
CA LEU A 214 -6.98 13.69 -24.36
C LEU A 214 -7.22 13.05 -25.73
N LYS A 215 -8.50 12.84 -26.09
CA LYS A 215 -8.89 12.34 -27.41
C LYS A 215 -9.44 13.49 -28.25
N ILE A 216 -8.79 13.78 -29.36
CA ILE A 216 -9.23 14.78 -30.35
C ILE A 216 -9.31 14.05 -31.70
N GLY A 217 -10.53 13.83 -32.21
CA GLY A 217 -10.77 12.97 -33.37
C GLY A 217 -10.33 11.52 -33.12
N ASP A 218 -9.57 10.93 -34.05
CA ASP A 218 -9.02 9.57 -33.94
C ASP A 218 -7.63 9.52 -33.27
N GLN A 219 -7.13 10.65 -32.77
CA GLN A 219 -5.79 10.75 -32.19
C GLN A 219 -5.85 10.82 -30.66
N LEU A 220 -5.06 9.96 -30.01
CA LEU A 220 -4.84 9.95 -28.55
C LEU A 220 -3.60 10.78 -28.24
N LEU A 221 -3.75 11.83 -27.44
CA LEU A 221 -2.68 12.73 -27.01
C LEU A 221 -2.44 12.57 -25.50
N VAL A 222 -1.18 12.63 -25.07
CA VAL A 222 -0.76 12.56 -23.67
C VAL A 222 -0.10 13.89 -23.29
N LEU A 223 -0.54 14.48 -22.17
CA LEU A 223 0.08 15.69 -21.65
C LEU A 223 1.36 15.32 -20.89
N LYS A 224 2.53 15.71 -21.41
CA LYS A 224 3.84 15.47 -20.78
C LYS A 224 4.59 16.80 -20.68
N LYS A 225 4.91 17.23 -19.45
CA LYS A 225 5.61 18.51 -19.18
C LYS A 225 4.95 19.75 -19.84
N GLY A 226 3.61 19.76 -19.90
CA GLY A 226 2.85 20.90 -20.47
C GLY A 226 2.67 20.87 -21.98
N GLU A 227 3.17 19.85 -22.67
CA GLU A 227 3.05 19.69 -24.13
C GLU A 227 2.16 18.47 -24.46
N LEU A 228 1.30 18.59 -25.47
CA LEU A 228 0.41 17.52 -25.94
C LEU A 228 1.13 16.68 -27.00
N ILE A 229 1.41 15.41 -26.67
CA ILE A 229 2.20 14.52 -27.54
C ILE A 229 1.33 13.35 -28.03
N PRO A 230 1.38 12.97 -29.33
CA PRO A 230 0.70 11.77 -29.83
C PRO A 230 1.16 10.49 -29.13
N LYS A 231 0.20 9.64 -28.73
CA LYS A 231 0.47 8.33 -28.11
C LYS A 231 1.28 7.38 -29.03
N LYS A 232 1.30 7.64 -30.35
CA LYS A 232 1.95 6.78 -31.36
C LYS A 232 3.48 6.70 -31.20
N ASP A 233 4.11 7.66 -30.51
CA ASP A 233 5.58 7.76 -30.44
C ASP A 233 6.21 7.28 -29.12
N ILE A 234 5.43 6.66 -28.21
CA ILE A 234 5.92 6.20 -26.88
C ILE A 234 6.22 4.68 -26.85
N SER A 235 6.16 3.97 -27.98
CA SER A 235 6.53 2.52 -28.06
C SER A 235 7.84 2.19 -28.79
N THR A 236 8.66 3.18 -29.14
CA THR A 236 9.95 2.94 -29.82
C THR A 236 11.13 3.49 -29.03
N THR A 237 11.40 2.85 -27.89
CA THR A 237 12.78 2.71 -27.38
C THR A 237 12.94 1.40 -26.61
N ALA A 238 12.58 0.29 -27.27
CA ALA A 238 13.13 -1.03 -26.95
C ALA A 238 14.02 -1.42 -28.12
N THR A 239 15.24 -0.88 -28.15
CA THR A 239 16.26 -1.30 -29.09
C THR A 239 16.62 -2.74 -28.78
N SER A 240 16.19 -3.64 -29.66
CA SER A 240 16.64 -5.03 -29.74
C SER A 240 18.16 -5.07 -29.92
N ASN A 241 18.88 -5.47 -28.88
CA ASN A 241 20.25 -5.98 -29.02
C ASN A 241 20.19 -7.51 -29.01
N HIS A 242 19.74 -8.10 -30.11
CA HIS A 242 20.18 -9.45 -30.48
C HIS A 242 21.58 -9.30 -31.08
N ARG A 243 22.61 -9.53 -30.26
CA ARG A 243 23.94 -9.85 -30.78
C ARG A 243 24.07 -11.36 -30.82
N ASN A 244 24.19 -11.87 -32.05
CA ASN A 244 24.66 -13.21 -32.37
C ASN A 244 26.00 -13.47 -31.69
N TRP A 245 26.15 -14.67 -31.12
CA TRP A 245 27.47 -15.26 -30.89
C TRP A 245 27.50 -16.59 -31.64
N SER A 246 28.36 -16.64 -32.66
CA SER A 246 28.79 -17.84 -33.39
C SER A 246 29.80 -18.64 -32.58
#